data_AF-R7VE86-F1
#
_entry.id   AF-R7VE86-F1
#
_cell.length_a   1.000
_cell.length_b   1.000
_cell.length_c   1.000
_cell.angle_alpha   90.00
_cell.angle_beta   90.00
_cell.angle_gamma   90.00
#
_symmetry.space_group_name_H-M   'P 1'
#
loop_
_entity.id
_entity.type
_entity.pdbx_description
1 polymer ?
#
loop_
_entity_poly.entity_id
_entity_poly.type
_entity_poly.pdbx_seq_one_letter_code
_entity_poly.pdbx_strand_id
1 'polypeptide(L)'
;MPGRSSTSSQACEDKHVVISHVLAYVSTYSNHASCTSIKIAALAFYSEEEIKAAKDLLCTKAHVHAKDVNIDSEMANRQNTSTRSAKEATRDDIVAIIKKIDKVEHSLMFAVDDVTRVPSLNPESGTSMLLMEEMAAMKKEMHTMYDSMTRMREELNRHDDILYKHDRLISESLDRNEAHLQ
;
A
#
# COMPACT_ATOMS: atom_id res chain seq x y z
N MET A 1 60.67 -11.04 -32.33
CA MET A 1 59.75 -11.21 -31.17
C MET A 1 58.68 -10.13 -31.25
N PRO A 2 57.48 -10.41 -31.79
CA PRO A 2 56.37 -9.46 -31.76
C PRO A 2 55.60 -9.62 -30.45
N GLY A 3 55.60 -8.56 -29.63
CA GLY A 3 54.80 -8.48 -28.41
C GLY A 3 53.32 -8.32 -28.76
N ARG A 4 52.51 -9.32 -28.36
CA ARG A 4 51.05 -9.23 -28.32
C ARG A 4 50.65 -8.26 -27.21
N SER A 5 50.16 -7.08 -27.57
CA SER A 5 49.34 -6.27 -26.67
C SER A 5 47.90 -6.77 -26.79
N SER A 6 47.50 -7.60 -25.82
CA SER A 6 46.12 -8.01 -25.62
C SER A 6 45.28 -6.79 -25.30
N THR A 7 44.48 -6.32 -26.26
CA THR A 7 43.34 -5.45 -25.98
C THR A 7 42.29 -6.29 -25.26
N SER A 8 42.36 -6.28 -23.93
CA SER A 8 41.25 -6.69 -23.06
C SER A 8 40.12 -5.69 -23.28
N SER A 9 39.30 -5.94 -24.30
CA SER A 9 38.05 -5.23 -24.51
C SER A 9 37.12 -5.63 -23.37
N GLN A 10 37.10 -4.81 -22.32
CA GLN A 10 36.09 -4.86 -21.27
C GLN A 10 34.75 -4.63 -21.99
N ALA A 11 34.03 -5.73 -22.26
CA ALA A 11 32.69 -5.67 -22.80
C ALA A 11 31.89 -4.83 -21.81
N CYS A 12 31.56 -3.60 -22.21
CA CYS A 12 30.60 -2.78 -21.51
C CYS A 12 29.28 -3.53 -21.67
N GLU A 13 28.88 -4.28 -20.65
CA GLU A 13 27.53 -4.83 -20.60
C GLU A 13 26.59 -3.62 -20.74
N ASP A 14 25.83 -3.59 -21.83
CA ASP A 14 24.84 -2.54 -22.11
C ASP A 14 23.78 -2.60 -21.01
N LYS A 15 24.00 -1.81 -19.94
CA LYS A 15 23.06 -1.68 -18.83
C LYS A 15 21.84 -0.94 -19.34
N HIS A 16 20.72 -1.64 -19.43
CA HIS A 16 19.48 -1.03 -19.85
C HIS A 16 18.86 -0.23 -18.71
N VAL A 17 18.72 1.08 -18.93
CA VAL A 17 18.09 1.99 -17.97
C VAL A 17 16.56 1.93 -18.12
N VAL A 18 15.85 1.76 -17.02
CA VAL A 18 14.38 1.70 -16.94
C VAL A 18 13.90 2.76 -15.95
N ILE A 19 12.99 3.64 -16.37
CA ILE A 19 12.43 4.68 -15.51
C ILE A 19 11.26 4.09 -14.72
N SER A 20 11.39 4.00 -13.39
CA SER A 20 10.32 3.60 -12.48
C SER A 20 10.68 3.94 -11.03
N HIS A 21 9.86 4.76 -10.37
CA HIS A 21 10.08 5.14 -8.96
C HIS A 21 10.03 3.94 -8.03
N VAL A 22 9.05 3.05 -8.22
CA VAL A 22 8.89 1.84 -7.40
C VAL A 22 10.11 0.91 -7.56
N LEU A 23 10.51 0.60 -8.80
CA LEU A 23 11.63 -0.31 -9.03
C LEU A 23 12.96 0.29 -8.60
N ALA A 24 13.14 1.60 -8.78
CA ALA A 24 14.33 2.30 -8.31
C ALA A 24 14.42 2.29 -6.78
N TYR A 25 13.31 2.58 -6.09
CA TYR A 25 13.27 2.50 -4.62
C TYR A 25 13.58 1.09 -4.12
N VAL A 26 12.90 0.08 -4.67
CA VAL A 26 13.10 -1.31 -4.26
C VAL A 26 14.52 -1.78 -4.56
N SER A 27 15.06 -1.46 -5.74
CA SER A 27 16.44 -1.82 -6.11
C SER A 27 17.49 -1.10 -5.28
N THR A 28 17.21 0.13 -4.84
CA THR A 28 18.14 0.88 -3.99
C THR A 28 18.27 0.22 -2.61
N TYR A 29 17.20 -0.37 -2.10
CA TYR A 29 17.16 -0.91 -0.74
C TYR A 29 17.15 -2.44 -0.66
N SER A 30 17.07 -3.17 -1.79
CA SER A 30 17.05 -4.65 -1.82
C SER A 30 18.22 -5.27 -1.07
N ASN A 31 19.40 -4.67 -1.18
CA ASN A 31 20.63 -5.13 -0.54
C ASN A 31 20.87 -4.56 0.87
N HIS A 32 20.03 -3.62 1.32
CA HIS A 32 20.26 -2.85 2.56
C HIS A 32 19.13 -2.96 3.58
N ALA A 33 18.01 -3.56 3.21
CA ALA A 33 16.83 -3.68 4.06
C ALA A 33 16.13 -5.03 3.89
N SER A 34 15.39 -5.43 4.92
CA SER A 34 14.61 -6.66 4.85
C SER A 34 13.48 -6.52 3.83
N CYS A 35 13.13 -7.63 3.17
CA CYS A 35 11.98 -7.68 2.25
C CYS A 35 10.69 -7.19 2.93
N THR A 36 10.54 -7.44 4.23
CA THR A 36 9.41 -6.95 5.04
C THR A 36 9.41 -5.43 5.14
N SER A 37 10.53 -4.81 5.49
CA SER A 37 10.65 -3.36 5.62
C SER A 37 10.43 -2.61 4.31
N ILE A 38 11.02 -3.11 3.22
CA ILE A 38 10.83 -2.57 1.87
C ILE A 38 9.36 -2.68 1.46
N LYS A 39 8.72 -3.82 1.75
CA LYS A 39 7.30 -4.05 1.45
C LYS A 39 6.40 -3.06 2.18
N ILE A 40 6.59 -2.85 3.47
CA ILE A 40 5.77 -1.91 4.25
C ILE A 40 5.94 -0.49 3.69
N ALA A 41 7.18 -0.04 3.47
CA ALA A 41 7.43 1.29 2.92
C ALA A 41 6.84 1.45 1.52
N ALA A 42 7.02 0.49 0.61
CA ALA A 42 6.47 0.59 -0.73
C ALA A 42 4.93 0.66 -0.75
N LEU A 43 4.25 -0.07 0.13
CA LEU A 43 2.78 0.01 0.27
C LEU A 43 2.30 1.33 0.88
N ALA A 44 3.14 2.02 1.64
CA ALA A 44 2.79 3.30 2.25
C ALA A 44 2.91 4.47 1.25
N PHE A 45 3.84 4.40 0.31
CA PHE A 45 4.19 5.52 -0.58
C PHE A 45 3.65 5.38 -2.01
N TYR A 46 3.34 4.18 -2.49
CA TYR A 46 2.92 3.95 -3.86
C TYR A 46 1.51 3.37 -3.93
N SER A 47 0.77 3.76 -4.97
CA SER A 47 -0.57 3.23 -5.22
C SER A 47 -0.52 1.78 -5.72
N GLU A 48 -1.65 1.07 -5.62
CA GLU A 48 -1.78 -0.30 -6.10
C GLU A 48 -1.52 -0.39 -7.61
N GLU A 49 -1.96 0.62 -8.37
CA GLU A 49 -1.75 0.74 -9.80
C GLU A 49 -0.27 0.96 -10.15
N GLU A 50 0.43 1.79 -9.39
CA GLU A 50 1.87 2.05 -9.57
C GLU A 50 2.69 0.77 -9.31
N ILE A 51 2.35 0.03 -8.25
CA ILE A 51 3.00 -1.25 -7.91
C ILE A 51 2.76 -2.28 -9.01
N LYS A 52 1.52 -2.38 -9.50
CA LYS A 52 1.18 -3.31 -10.59
C LYS A 52 1.90 -2.94 -11.88
N ALA A 53 1.91 -1.67 -12.26
CA ALA A 53 2.61 -1.18 -13.45
C ALA A 53 4.12 -1.45 -13.35
N ALA A 54 4.72 -1.25 -12.17
CA ALA A 54 6.13 -1.56 -11.92
C ALA A 54 6.43 -3.06 -12.07
N LYS A 55 5.56 -3.93 -11.55
CA LYS A 55 5.69 -5.38 -11.74
C LYS A 55 5.62 -5.75 -13.22
N ASP A 56 4.62 -5.27 -13.93
CA ASP A 56 4.42 -5.61 -15.35
C ASP A 56 5.60 -5.10 -16.19
N LEU A 57 6.06 -3.88 -15.93
CA LEU A 57 7.26 -3.30 -16.54
C LEU A 57 8.51 -4.15 -16.28
N LEU A 58 8.73 -4.56 -15.02
CA LEU A 58 9.84 -5.43 -14.64
C LEU A 58 9.76 -6.78 -15.36
N CYS A 59 8.56 -7.36 -15.47
CA CYS A 59 8.37 -8.63 -16.18
C CYS A 59 8.66 -8.48 -17.68
N THR A 60 8.15 -7.43 -18.32
CA THR A 60 8.43 -7.15 -19.74
C THR A 60 9.92 -6.95 -19.98
N LYS A 61 10.60 -6.17 -19.13
CA LYS A 61 12.03 -5.89 -19.29
C LYS A 61 12.90 -7.11 -18.95
N ALA A 62 12.56 -7.87 -17.91
CA ALA A 62 13.26 -9.08 -17.55
C ALA A 62 13.13 -10.16 -18.64
N HIS A 63 11.96 -10.31 -19.26
CA HIS A 63 11.76 -11.26 -20.37
C HIS A 63 12.60 -10.89 -21.61
N VAL A 64 12.79 -9.60 -21.88
CA VAL A 64 13.61 -9.12 -23.02
C VAL A 64 15.11 -9.27 -22.75
N HIS A 65 15.57 -9.02 -21.51
CA HIS A 65 17.00 -8.90 -21.19
C HIS A 65 17.59 -10.06 -20.40
N ALA A 66 16.77 -10.97 -19.87
CA ALA A 66 17.22 -12.13 -19.12
C ALA A 66 16.49 -13.39 -19.61
N LYS A 67 16.97 -13.93 -20.74
CA LYS A 67 16.46 -15.18 -21.35
C LYS A 67 16.45 -16.37 -20.40
N ASP A 68 17.27 -16.35 -19.35
CA ASP A 68 17.36 -17.42 -18.34
C ASP A 68 16.36 -17.27 -17.19
N VAL A 69 15.66 -16.13 -17.07
CA VAL A 69 14.58 -15.98 -16.09
C VAL A 69 13.33 -16.53 -16.75
N ASN A 70 13.08 -17.83 -16.53
CA ASN A 70 11.89 -18.54 -16.98
C ASN A 70 10.63 -17.93 -16.30
N ILE A 71 10.09 -16.87 -16.89
CA ILE A 71 8.96 -16.08 -16.37
C ILE A 71 7.60 -16.70 -16.75
N ASP A 72 7.60 -17.65 -17.71
CA ASP A 72 6.38 -18.12 -18.36
C ASP A 72 5.47 -18.96 -17.43
N SER A 73 5.99 -19.56 -16.35
CA SER A 73 5.20 -20.44 -15.47
C SER A 73 4.53 -19.74 -14.29
N GLU A 74 5.04 -18.60 -13.80
CA GLU A 74 4.44 -17.88 -12.66
C GLU A 74 3.29 -16.94 -13.09
N MET A 75 3.30 -16.47 -14.33
CA MET A 75 2.27 -15.56 -14.88
C MET A 75 0.93 -16.26 -15.07
N ALA A 76 0.94 -17.54 -15.48
CA ALA A 76 -0.28 -18.32 -15.73
C ALA A 76 -1.04 -18.69 -14.44
N ASN A 77 -0.35 -18.76 -13.29
CA ASN A 77 -0.96 -19.23 -12.04
C ASN A 77 -1.56 -18.12 -11.15
N ARG A 78 -1.28 -16.84 -11.42
CA ARG A 78 -1.78 -15.72 -10.58
C ARG A 78 -3.09 -15.09 -11.07
N GLN A 79 -3.46 -15.29 -12.34
CA GLN A 79 -4.75 -14.80 -12.88
C GLN A 79 -5.98 -15.56 -12.34
N ASN A 80 -5.79 -16.73 -11.69
CA ASN A 80 -6.88 -17.68 -11.44
C ASN A 80 -7.37 -17.81 -9.97
N THR A 81 -6.86 -17.04 -9.01
CA THR A 81 -7.35 -17.13 -7.62
C THR A 81 -8.24 -15.93 -7.27
N SER A 82 -9.53 -16.06 -7.59
CA SER A 82 -10.59 -15.06 -7.35
C SER A 82 -10.92 -14.81 -5.86
N THR A 83 -10.12 -15.34 -4.93
CA THR A 83 -10.37 -15.32 -3.48
C THR A 83 -9.51 -14.33 -2.70
N ARG A 84 -8.51 -13.69 -3.31
CA ARG A 84 -7.64 -12.75 -2.60
C ARG A 84 -8.15 -11.31 -2.71
N SER A 85 -8.26 -10.62 -1.57
CA SER A 85 -8.60 -9.20 -1.56
C SER A 85 -7.56 -8.40 -2.37
N ALA A 86 -7.97 -7.32 -3.05
CA ALA A 86 -7.08 -6.47 -3.84
C ALA A 86 -5.83 -6.02 -3.05
N LYS A 87 -6.02 -5.71 -1.77
CA LYS A 87 -4.97 -5.36 -0.80
C LYS A 87 -3.97 -6.47 -0.53
N GLU A 88 -4.36 -7.73 -0.73
CA GLU A 88 -3.49 -8.89 -0.53
C GLU A 88 -2.74 -9.26 -1.81
N ALA A 89 -3.33 -9.03 -2.97
CA ALA A 89 -2.66 -9.18 -4.26
C ALA A 89 -1.51 -8.15 -4.43
N THR A 90 -1.71 -6.91 -3.98
CA THR A 90 -0.72 -5.82 -4.07
C THR A 90 0.47 -6.03 -3.13
N ARG A 91 0.24 -6.65 -1.98
CA ARG A 91 1.28 -7.09 -1.04
C ARG A 91 2.23 -8.12 -1.63
N ASP A 92 1.72 -9.03 -2.46
CA ASP A 92 2.52 -10.11 -3.06
C ASP A 92 3.24 -9.67 -4.34
N ASP A 93 2.76 -8.59 -4.96
CA ASP A 93 3.40 -7.99 -6.11
C ASP A 93 4.73 -7.33 -5.73
N ILE A 94 4.83 -6.64 -4.58
CA ILE A 94 6.12 -6.11 -4.10
C ILE A 94 7.13 -7.23 -3.80
N VAL A 95 6.69 -8.30 -3.15
CA VAL A 95 7.58 -9.45 -2.88
C VAL A 95 8.07 -10.09 -4.17
N ALA A 96 7.19 -10.18 -5.18
CA ALA A 96 7.56 -10.67 -6.51
C ALA A 96 8.54 -9.72 -7.21
N ILE A 97 8.37 -8.41 -7.08
CA ILE A 97 9.30 -7.40 -7.59
C ILE A 97 10.67 -7.58 -6.94
N ILE A 98 10.76 -7.63 -5.60
CA ILE A 98 12.03 -7.80 -4.86
C ILE A 98 12.77 -9.03 -5.33
N LYS A 99 12.10 -10.20 -5.34
CA LYS A 99 12.70 -11.47 -5.78
C LYS A 99 13.15 -11.45 -7.24
N LYS A 100 12.50 -10.65 -8.09
CA LYS A 100 12.89 -10.52 -9.50
C LYS A 100 14.06 -9.56 -9.64
N ILE A 101 14.07 -8.42 -8.94
CA ILE A 101 15.18 -7.46 -8.96
C ILE A 101 16.48 -8.16 -8.58
N ASP A 102 16.52 -8.94 -7.50
CA ASP A 102 17.72 -9.70 -7.08
C ASP A 102 18.30 -10.59 -8.21
N LYS A 103 17.47 -11.01 -9.18
CA LYS A 103 17.87 -11.84 -10.32
C LYS A 103 18.29 -11.04 -11.56
N VAL A 104 17.77 -9.83 -11.74
CA VAL A 104 18.04 -8.97 -12.93
C VAL A 104 18.93 -7.77 -12.65
N GLU A 105 19.34 -7.53 -11.41
CA GLU A 105 20.15 -6.37 -10.97
C GLU A 105 21.47 -6.22 -11.76
N HIS A 106 21.97 -7.31 -12.35
CA HIS A 106 23.17 -7.27 -13.20
C HIS A 106 22.93 -6.71 -14.62
N SER A 107 21.69 -6.74 -15.12
CA SER A 107 21.36 -6.37 -16.51
C SER A 107 20.46 -5.13 -16.65
N LEU A 108 19.77 -4.73 -15.58
CA LEU A 108 18.83 -3.60 -15.58
C LEU A 108 19.23 -2.57 -14.51
N MET A 109 19.21 -1.30 -14.91
CA MET A 109 19.39 -0.18 -13.99
C MET A 109 18.08 0.58 -13.87
N PHE A 110 17.56 0.73 -12.66
CA PHE A 110 16.31 1.48 -12.43
C PHE A 110 16.63 2.92 -12.09
N ALA A 111 16.06 3.84 -12.85
CA ALA A 111 16.22 5.27 -12.69
C ALA A 111 14.87 5.94 -12.38
N VAL A 112 14.95 7.18 -11.90
CA VAL A 112 13.80 8.02 -11.63
C VAL A 112 13.91 9.31 -12.42
N ASP A 113 12.79 9.74 -12.98
CA ASP A 113 12.67 11.03 -13.68
C ASP A 113 12.37 12.18 -12.69
N ASP A 114 11.73 11.86 -11.58
CA ASP A 114 11.43 12.78 -10.48
C ASP A 114 11.84 12.15 -9.14
N VAL A 115 12.88 12.72 -8.54
CA VAL A 115 13.43 12.26 -7.26
C VAL A 115 12.47 12.54 -6.10
N THR A 116 11.57 13.52 -6.23
CA THR A 116 10.60 13.85 -5.17
C THR A 116 9.55 12.76 -4.97
N ARG A 117 9.37 11.87 -5.96
CA ARG A 117 8.46 10.71 -5.90
C ARG A 117 9.09 9.47 -5.30
N VAL A 118 10.39 9.51 -4.99
CA VAL A 118 11.09 8.41 -4.33
C VAL A 118 11.14 8.71 -2.83
N PRO A 119 10.67 7.79 -1.97
CA PRO A 119 10.84 7.94 -0.55
C PRO A 119 12.33 8.04 -0.23
N SER A 120 12.73 9.15 0.39
CA SER A 120 14.09 9.31 0.95
C SER A 120 14.27 8.53 2.26
N LEU A 121 13.21 7.87 2.73
CA LEU A 121 13.19 7.13 3.97
C LEU A 121 13.96 5.83 3.78
N ASN A 122 14.91 5.57 4.69
CA ASN A 122 15.48 4.24 4.80
C ASN A 122 14.37 3.29 5.33
N PRO A 123 14.01 2.21 4.62
CA PRO A 123 13.00 1.26 5.08
C PRO A 123 13.36 0.60 6.42
N GLU A 124 14.65 0.50 6.79
CA GLU A 124 15.11 0.02 8.10
C GLU A 124 15.13 1.11 9.19
N SER A 125 14.83 2.38 8.85
CA SER A 125 14.51 3.41 9.85
C SER A 125 13.11 3.14 10.41
N GLY A 126 12.97 2.00 11.08
CA GLY A 126 11.70 1.44 11.55
C GLY A 126 10.90 2.41 12.41
N THR A 127 11.53 3.39 13.06
CA THR A 127 10.86 4.40 13.88
C THR A 127 9.81 5.21 13.11
N SER A 128 10.11 5.64 11.87
CA SER A 128 9.17 6.48 11.11
C SER A 128 8.02 5.67 10.50
N MET A 129 8.29 4.42 10.16
CA MET A 129 7.30 3.49 9.59
C MET A 129 6.35 2.95 10.65
N LEU A 130 6.88 2.60 11.83
CA LEU A 130 6.08 2.24 13.01
C LEU A 130 5.17 3.40 13.44
N LEU A 131 5.67 4.64 13.41
CA LEU A 131 4.86 5.83 13.67
C LEU A 131 3.72 6.00 12.66
N MET A 132 3.95 5.71 11.38
CA MET A 132 2.92 5.75 10.34
C MET A 132 1.84 4.67 10.54
N GLU A 133 2.23 3.44 10.87
CA GLU A 133 1.28 2.36 11.18
C GLU A 133 0.47 2.66 12.44
N GLU A 134 1.12 3.17 13.49
CA GLU A 134 0.47 3.58 14.74
C GLU A 134 -0.51 4.74 14.50
N MET A 135 -0.13 5.74 13.70
CA MET A 135 -1.03 6.83 13.31
C MET A 135 -2.20 6.35 12.44
N ALA A 136 -1.99 5.39 11.54
CA ALA A 136 -3.05 4.81 10.74
C ALA A 136 -4.05 4.01 11.59
N ALA A 137 -3.56 3.23 12.56
CA ALA A 137 -4.38 2.50 13.52
C ALA A 137 -5.17 3.46 14.41
N MET A 138 -4.50 4.46 14.98
CA MET A 138 -5.12 5.50 15.82
C MET A 138 -6.19 6.28 15.04
N LYS A 139 -5.94 6.63 13.77
CA LYS A 139 -6.93 7.31 12.92
C LYS A 139 -8.19 6.47 12.71
N LYS A 140 -8.04 5.15 12.53
CA LYS A 140 -9.16 4.21 12.38
C LYS A 140 -9.98 4.09 13.67
N GLU A 141 -9.32 3.98 14.81
CA GLU A 141 -9.99 3.95 16.12
C GLU A 141 -10.74 5.25 16.40
N MET A 142 -10.11 6.40 16.10
CA MET A 142 -10.74 7.72 16.26
C MET A 142 -11.98 7.87 15.37
N HIS A 143 -11.96 7.35 14.13
CA HIS A 143 -13.14 7.32 13.27
C HIS A 143 -14.25 6.47 13.87
N THR A 144 -13.92 5.29 14.37
CA THR A 144 -14.88 4.38 15.01
C THR A 144 -15.52 5.01 16.24
N MET A 145 -14.72 5.74 17.04
CA MET A 145 -15.19 6.48 18.21
C MET A 145 -16.10 7.63 17.80
N TYR A 146 -15.75 8.39 16.76
CA TYR A 146 -16.58 9.48 16.24
C TYR A 146 -17.95 8.97 15.77
N ASP A 147 -17.98 7.85 15.03
CA ASP A 147 -19.21 7.21 14.59
C ASP A 147 -20.06 6.76 15.79
N SER A 148 -19.43 6.20 16.83
CA SER A 148 -20.10 5.79 18.06
C SER A 148 -20.72 6.97 18.80
N MET A 149 -19.97 8.06 18.99
CA MET A 149 -20.47 9.28 19.61
C MET A 149 -21.64 9.89 18.84
N THR A 150 -21.57 9.86 17.51
CA THR A 150 -22.65 10.36 16.64
C THR A 150 -23.93 9.54 16.85
N ARG A 151 -23.82 8.20 16.86
CA ARG A 151 -24.96 7.32 17.16
C ARG A 151 -25.56 7.56 18.56
N MET A 152 -24.72 7.67 19.59
CA MET A 152 -25.20 7.95 20.95
C MET A 152 -25.92 9.30 21.03
N ARG A 153 -25.42 10.33 20.35
CA ARG A 153 -26.07 11.64 20.29
C ARG A 153 -27.46 11.56 19.66
N GLU A 154 -27.61 10.80 18.57
CA GLU A 154 -28.91 10.58 17.95
C GLU A 154 -29.88 9.85 18.88
N GLU A 155 -29.39 8.85 19.63
CA GLU A 155 -30.20 8.10 20.58
C GLU A 155 -30.68 8.95 21.75
N LEU A 156 -29.80 9.81 22.28
CA LEU A 156 -30.15 10.78 23.32
C LEU A 156 -31.27 11.72 22.85
N ASN A 157 -31.16 12.25 21.63
CA ASN A 157 -32.18 13.12 21.06
C ASN A 157 -33.53 12.40 20.89
N ARG A 158 -33.54 11.09 20.58
CA ARG A 158 -34.79 10.32 20.51
C ARG A 158 -35.41 10.15 21.89
N HIS A 159 -34.61 9.91 22.92
CA HIS A 159 -35.11 9.81 24.29
C HIS A 159 -35.70 11.13 24.77
N ASP A 160 -35.07 12.27 24.47
CA ASP A 160 -35.61 13.59 24.82
C ASP A 160 -36.97 13.85 24.14
N ASP A 161 -37.12 13.49 22.87
CA ASP A 161 -38.40 13.62 22.15
C ASP A 161 -39.50 12.71 22.74
N ILE A 162 -39.15 11.49 23.15
CA ILE A 162 -40.08 10.57 23.82
C ILE A 162 -40.52 11.12 25.18
N LEU A 163 -39.58 11.60 25.99
CA LEU A 163 -39.87 12.20 27.30
C LEU A 163 -40.77 13.42 27.15
N TYR A 164 -40.48 14.29 26.20
CA TYR A 164 -41.32 15.46 25.91
C TYR A 164 -42.76 15.06 25.54
N LYS A 165 -42.93 14.04 24.70
CA LYS A 165 -44.26 13.51 24.33
C LYS A 165 -44.99 12.91 25.53
N HIS A 166 -44.29 12.19 26.41
CA HIS A 166 -44.85 11.62 27.63
C HIS A 166 -45.35 12.70 28.58
N ASP A 167 -44.55 13.72 28.88
CA ASP A 167 -44.94 14.84 29.74
C ASP A 167 -46.17 15.58 29.22
N ARG A 168 -46.23 15.78 27.90
CA ARG A 168 -47.37 16.38 27.24
C ARG A 168 -48.64 15.53 27.41
N LEU A 169 -48.57 14.22 27.19
CA LEU A 169 -49.71 13.32 27.35
C LEU A 169 -50.22 13.27 28.79
N ILE A 170 -49.31 13.28 29.77
CA ILE A 170 -49.65 13.34 31.19
C ILE A 170 -50.42 14.63 31.49
N SER A 171 -49.90 15.77 31.04
CA SER A 171 -50.54 17.09 31.22
C SER A 171 -51.94 17.12 30.60
N GLU A 172 -52.08 16.70 29.34
CA GLU A 172 -53.39 16.62 28.65
C GLU A 172 -54.38 15.65 29.33
N SER A 173 -53.89 14.59 30.00
CA SER A 173 -54.76 13.69 30.77
C SER A 173 -55.27 14.31 32.07
N LEU A 174 -54.44 15.10 32.76
CA LEU A 174 -54.80 15.80 33.98
C LEU A 174 -55.88 16.87 33.70
N ASP A 175 -55.67 17.67 32.66
CA ASP A 175 -56.62 18.72 32.25
C ASP A 175 -58.00 18.14 31.91
N ARG A 176 -58.04 16.99 31.21
CA ARG A 176 -59.31 16.30 30.89
C ARG A 176 -60.01 15.78 32.15
N ASN A 177 -59.27 15.25 33.11
CA ASN A 177 -59.85 14.73 34.35
C ASN A 177 -60.43 15.86 35.22
N GLU A 178 -59.78 17.02 35.28
CA GLU A 178 -60.32 18.19 35.99
C GLU A 178 -61.59 18.74 35.32
N ALA A 179 -61.63 18.78 33.99
CA ALA A 179 -62.81 19.23 33.23
C ALA A 179 -64.05 18.32 33.41
N HIS A 180 -63.87 17.06 33.80
CA HIS A 180 -64.96 16.12 34.10
C HIS A 180 -65.48 16.18 35.55
N LEU A 181 -64.78 16.91 36.43
CA LEU A 181 -65.14 17.05 37.85
C LEU A 181 -65.86 18.38 38.17
N GLN A 182 -66.00 19.27 37.18
CA GLN A 182 -66.76 20.52 37.24
C GLN A 182 -68.12 20.38 36.53
#